data_AF-A0A9N6WNX2-F1
#
_entry.id   AF-A0A9N6WNX2-F1
#
_cell.length_a   1.000
_cell.length_b   1.000
_cell.length_c   1.000
_cell.angle_alpha   90.00
_cell.angle_beta   90.00
_cell.angle_gamma   90.00
#
_symmetry.space_group_name_H-M   'P 1'
#
loop_
_entity.id
_entity.type
_entity.pdbx_description
1 polymer ?
#
loop_
_entity_poly.entity_id
_entity_poly.type
_entity_poly.pdbx_seq_one_letter_code
_entity_poly.pdbx_strand_id
1 'polypeptide(L)'
;MSRASVILLACVVLLVPSQLNIFVSAKATSHRYGRPTPRTQPIERRHRQSQQRHDDQGDLSLWIDQQQVKMFSGFPMEIYAIADGRVLSYILDPNFEKYLPIIPSEVGYVNFTWKSGDNKKYYYHFDRLQSFNEDILHAPTVSLERRGRIPRKPKVFSVFLPCSGNVSGIASFTIGLLIESRKGKPLPGTPLRLRLRKECAERTWTVPGDRTMTSAPSPSSSSVASRLSGFLGSHHGPDPECDKTCANGGWCNYDKICQCVEGYMGQHCRTALCYPVCMNGGTCSSPGTCSCPSGFQGHHCEGGICKEKCLNGGKCIQKDTCECPRGFYGLRCEFWIRILSTSV
;
A
#
# COMPACT_ATOMS: atom_id res chain seq x y z
N MET A 1 9.85 12.46 -9.26
CA MET A 1 10.17 12.09 -7.86
C MET A 1 9.44 10.79 -7.55
N SER A 2 9.99 9.88 -6.73
CA SER A 2 9.74 8.43 -6.91
C SER A 2 8.98 7.73 -5.77
N ARG A 3 8.26 6.66 -6.16
CA ARG A 3 7.77 5.41 -5.48
C ARG A 3 7.79 5.23 -3.95
N ALA A 4 8.66 5.89 -3.19
CA ALA A 4 8.76 5.82 -1.72
C ALA A 4 7.41 6.04 -1.03
N SER A 5 6.53 6.82 -1.65
CA SER A 5 5.13 7.03 -1.33
C SER A 5 4.36 5.77 -0.87
N VAL A 6 4.20 4.72 -1.68
CA VAL A 6 3.38 3.56 -1.26
C VAL A 6 4.14 2.65 -0.29
N ILE A 7 5.48 2.65 -0.40
CA ILE A 7 6.38 1.97 0.54
C ILE A 7 6.26 2.56 1.94
N LEU A 8 6.07 3.87 2.10
CA LEU A 8 5.84 4.50 3.40
C LEU A 8 4.57 4.02 4.09
N LEU A 9 3.52 3.62 3.37
CA LEU A 9 2.32 3.04 3.99
C LEU A 9 2.60 1.65 4.63
N ALA A 10 3.65 0.95 4.17
CA ALA A 10 4.17 -0.26 4.84
C ALA A 10 5.27 0.08 5.87
N CYS A 11 6.16 1.03 5.57
CA CYS A 11 7.28 1.39 6.44
C CYS A 11 6.88 2.21 7.68
N VAL A 12 5.76 2.94 7.68
CA VAL A 12 5.20 3.55 8.90
C VAL A 12 4.80 2.49 9.93
N VAL A 13 4.52 1.26 9.50
CA VAL A 13 4.26 0.11 10.38
C VAL A 13 5.56 -0.58 10.86
N LEU A 14 6.72 -0.28 10.25
CA LEU A 14 7.99 -0.98 10.50
C LEU A 14 9.16 -0.09 10.96
N LEU A 15 9.05 1.24 10.88
CA LEU A 15 10.12 2.19 11.22
C LEU A 15 9.83 3.06 12.46
N VAL A 16 9.40 2.41 13.55
CA VAL A 16 9.67 2.88 14.91
C VAL A 16 10.39 1.78 15.71
N PRO A 17 11.67 1.45 15.42
CA PRO A 17 12.36 0.31 16.03
C PRO A 17 12.86 0.57 17.46
N SER A 18 12.66 1.77 18.00
CA SER A 18 13.39 2.29 19.16
C SER A 18 12.58 2.40 20.46
N GLN A 19 11.25 2.18 20.46
CA GLN A 19 10.39 2.44 21.63
C GLN A 19 9.22 1.44 21.82
N LEU A 20 9.38 0.15 21.50
CA LEU A 20 8.40 -0.85 21.95
C LEU A 20 8.98 -2.22 22.30
N ASN A 21 9.51 -2.31 23.51
CA ASN A 21 9.57 -3.58 24.24
C ASN A 21 8.16 -3.91 24.75
N ILE A 22 7.33 -4.67 24.00
CA ILE A 22 6.13 -5.38 24.50
C ILE A 22 5.55 -6.34 23.42
N PHE A 23 5.44 -7.62 23.76
CA PHE A 23 4.61 -8.69 23.17
C PHE A 23 4.41 -8.75 21.64
N VAL A 24 5.31 -9.46 20.95
CA VAL A 24 4.96 -10.16 19.70
C VAL A 24 4.09 -11.37 20.04
N SER A 25 2.79 -11.32 19.72
CA SER A 25 1.89 -12.47 19.88
C SER A 25 1.94 -13.38 18.65
N ALA A 26 3.01 -14.17 18.54
CA ALA A 26 3.10 -15.25 17.55
C ALA A 26 2.07 -16.35 17.88
N LYS A 27 1.06 -16.53 17.03
CA LYS A 27 -0.10 -17.40 17.29
C LYS A 27 0.20 -18.88 17.02
N ALA A 28 1.10 -19.45 17.82
CA ALA A 28 1.51 -20.85 17.74
C ALA A 28 0.33 -21.82 17.96
N THR A 29 0.29 -22.89 17.16
CA THR A 29 -0.75 -23.94 17.23
C THR A 29 -0.60 -24.84 18.45
N SER A 30 -1.72 -25.27 19.02
CA SER A 30 -1.77 -26.04 20.27
C SER A 30 -1.43 -27.53 20.07
N HIS A 31 -0.69 -28.09 21.03
CA HIS A 31 -0.83 -29.50 21.43
C HIS A 31 -0.99 -29.60 22.96
N ARG A 32 -1.69 -30.64 23.42
CA ARG A 32 -2.03 -30.88 24.85
C ARG A 32 -1.04 -31.84 25.50
N TYR A 33 -0.86 -31.76 26.82
CA TYR A 33 -0.88 -32.88 27.78
C TYR A 33 -0.73 -32.36 29.24
N GLY A 34 -1.29 -33.05 30.24
CA GLY A 34 -0.88 -32.95 31.66
C GLY A 34 -1.77 -32.19 32.68
N ARG A 35 -2.28 -32.94 33.68
CA ARG A 35 -2.73 -32.55 35.05
C ARG A 35 -2.62 -33.83 35.92
N PRO A 36 -2.71 -33.86 37.29
CA PRO A 36 -3.34 -32.93 38.24
C PRO A 36 -2.31 -31.92 38.85
N THR A 37 -2.12 -31.54 40.13
CA THR A 37 -2.65 -31.92 41.48
C THR A 37 -2.42 -30.75 42.47
N PRO A 38 -3.27 -30.48 43.49
CA PRO A 38 -3.22 -29.23 44.28
C PRO A 38 -2.50 -29.33 45.65
N ARG A 39 -2.08 -28.16 46.17
CA ARG A 39 -1.88 -27.86 47.60
C ARG A 39 -2.44 -26.46 47.93
N THR A 40 -2.64 -26.16 49.21
CA THR A 40 -3.58 -25.13 49.70
C THR A 40 -2.96 -24.01 50.53
N GLN A 41 -3.44 -22.78 50.31
CA GLN A 41 -3.51 -21.66 51.27
C GLN A 41 -2.15 -21.01 51.68
N PRO A 42 -2.12 -19.78 52.25
CA PRO A 42 -3.20 -19.02 52.91
C PRO A 42 -3.67 -17.74 52.19
N ILE A 43 -4.41 -16.89 52.92
CA ILE A 43 -5.23 -15.79 52.43
C ILE A 43 -4.48 -14.46 52.50
N GLU A 44 -4.35 -13.77 51.36
CA GLU A 44 -3.98 -12.35 51.31
C GLU A 44 -5.13 -11.43 50.88
N ARG A 45 -4.96 -10.13 51.15
CA ARG A 45 -6.05 -9.15 51.25
C ARG A 45 -6.64 -8.80 49.88
N ARG A 46 -7.97 -8.81 49.76
CA ARG A 46 -8.70 -8.35 48.57
C ARG A 46 -8.54 -6.85 48.34
N HIS A 47 -7.44 -6.42 47.73
CA HIS A 47 -7.46 -5.18 46.94
C HIS A 47 -8.37 -5.40 45.73
N ARG A 48 -9.42 -4.59 45.63
CA ARG A 48 -10.50 -4.71 44.64
C ARG A 48 -10.08 -4.15 43.28
N GLN A 49 -8.95 -4.64 42.73
CA GLN A 49 -8.57 -4.32 41.36
C GLN A 49 -9.66 -4.78 40.41
N SER A 50 -10.15 -3.86 39.57
CA SER A 50 -11.15 -4.13 38.56
C SER A 50 -10.53 -4.97 37.44
N GLN A 51 -10.75 -6.29 37.49
CA GLN A 51 -10.67 -7.13 36.31
C GLN A 51 -11.70 -6.61 35.29
N GLN A 52 -11.24 -5.73 34.41
CA GLN A 52 -12.01 -5.29 33.25
C GLN A 52 -12.34 -6.53 32.43
N ARG A 53 -13.63 -6.74 32.16
CA ARG A 53 -14.11 -7.94 31.48
C ARG A 53 -13.47 -8.01 30.10
N HIS A 54 -12.92 -9.15 29.73
CA HIS A 54 -12.30 -9.39 28.43
C HIS A 54 -13.35 -9.61 27.31
N ASP A 55 -14.45 -8.86 27.39
CA ASP A 55 -15.76 -9.03 26.74
C ASP A 55 -15.98 -7.96 25.63
N ASP A 56 -15.03 -7.03 25.49
CA ASP A 56 -15.08 -5.94 24.50
C ASP A 56 -14.00 -6.01 23.42
N GLN A 57 -13.48 -7.22 23.16
CA GLN A 57 -12.84 -7.51 21.87
C GLN A 57 -13.93 -7.48 20.79
N GLY A 58 -13.70 -6.73 19.71
CA GLY A 58 -14.57 -6.78 18.52
C GLY A 58 -14.08 -7.83 17.54
N ASP A 59 -14.95 -8.23 16.62
CA ASP A 59 -14.66 -9.14 15.50
C ASP A 59 -14.68 -8.44 14.13
N LEU A 60 -14.84 -7.11 14.15
CA LEU A 60 -14.68 -6.22 13.01
C LEU A 60 -13.20 -6.12 12.59
N SER A 61 -12.95 -6.27 11.29
CA SER A 61 -11.64 -5.99 10.68
C SER A 61 -11.81 -5.31 9.33
N LEU A 62 -10.87 -4.42 8.98
CA LEU A 62 -10.75 -3.73 7.69
C LEU A 62 -9.27 -3.69 7.32
N TRP A 63 -8.91 -4.24 6.16
CA TRP A 63 -7.51 -4.39 5.74
C TRP A 63 -7.33 -4.36 4.22
N ILE A 64 -6.10 -4.19 3.77
CA ILE A 64 -5.67 -4.41 2.39
C ILE A 64 -5.06 -5.82 2.32
N ASP A 65 -5.48 -6.62 1.33
CA ASP A 65 -5.08 -8.01 1.16
C ASP A 65 -3.61 -8.18 0.73
N GLN A 66 -3.01 -9.32 1.08
CA GLN A 66 -1.62 -9.65 0.73
C GLN A 66 -1.31 -9.52 -0.76
N GLN A 67 -2.21 -9.89 -1.67
CA GLN A 67 -2.01 -9.76 -3.11
C GLN A 67 -2.00 -8.29 -3.54
N GLN A 68 -2.94 -7.50 -3.01
CA GLN A 68 -3.06 -6.07 -3.31
C GLN A 68 -1.87 -5.28 -2.77
N VAL A 69 -1.33 -5.67 -1.60
CA VAL A 69 -0.09 -5.10 -1.05
C VAL A 69 1.13 -5.56 -1.84
N LYS A 70 1.25 -6.86 -2.18
CA LYS A 70 2.36 -7.41 -2.97
C LYS A 70 2.54 -6.73 -4.33
N MET A 71 1.44 -6.33 -5.00
CA MET A 71 1.48 -5.54 -6.23
C MET A 71 2.10 -4.13 -6.06
N PHE A 72 2.19 -3.60 -4.83
CA PHE A 72 2.75 -2.27 -4.55
C PHE A 72 4.04 -2.29 -3.72
N SER A 73 4.27 -3.32 -2.92
CA SER A 73 5.43 -3.47 -2.01
C SER A 73 6.36 -4.62 -2.39
N GLY A 74 6.02 -5.47 -3.37
CA GLY A 74 6.75 -6.70 -3.68
C GLY A 74 6.61 -7.82 -2.64
N PHE A 75 6.06 -7.55 -1.44
CA PHE A 75 5.94 -8.53 -0.36
C PHE A 75 4.47 -8.82 0.03
N PRO A 76 4.10 -10.09 0.24
CA PRO A 76 2.78 -10.46 0.75
C PRO A 76 2.67 -10.13 2.25
N MET A 77 1.92 -9.07 2.57
CA MET A 77 1.54 -8.74 3.95
C MET A 77 0.14 -8.10 3.97
N GLU A 78 -0.62 -8.30 5.04
CA GLU A 78 -1.92 -7.63 5.22
C GLU A 78 -1.73 -6.31 5.98
N ILE A 79 -2.30 -5.21 5.47
CA ILE A 79 -2.25 -3.89 6.12
C ILE A 79 -3.62 -3.60 6.76
N TYR A 80 -3.72 -3.77 8.07
CA TYR A 80 -4.96 -3.62 8.84
C TYR A 80 -5.21 -2.17 9.27
N ALA A 81 -6.26 -1.54 8.74
CA ALA A 81 -6.75 -0.26 9.26
C ALA A 81 -7.56 -0.42 10.55
N ILE A 82 -8.30 -1.53 10.67
CA ILE A 82 -9.06 -1.92 11.85
C ILE A 82 -8.79 -3.39 12.13
N ALA A 83 -8.41 -3.72 13.36
CA ALA A 83 -8.30 -5.09 13.86
C ALA A 83 -9.04 -5.20 15.20
N ASP A 84 -9.64 -6.35 15.49
CA ASP A 84 -10.38 -6.64 16.72
C ASP A 84 -11.39 -5.55 17.16
N GLY A 85 -12.03 -4.88 16.19
CA GLY A 85 -12.95 -3.76 16.42
C GLY A 85 -12.30 -2.47 16.93
N ARG A 86 -10.99 -2.27 16.71
CA ARG A 86 -10.24 -1.05 17.06
C ARG A 86 -9.51 -0.51 15.84
N VAL A 87 -9.58 0.80 15.61
CA VAL A 87 -8.72 1.47 14.62
C VAL A 87 -7.28 1.38 15.09
N LEU A 88 -6.34 1.02 14.21
CA LEU A 88 -4.93 0.90 14.61
C LEU A 88 -4.29 2.28 14.79
N SER A 89 -3.43 2.39 15.82
CA SER A 89 -2.93 3.67 16.34
C SER A 89 -2.19 4.53 15.32
N TYR A 90 -1.51 3.93 14.34
CA TYR A 90 -0.78 4.66 13.30
C TYR A 90 -1.69 5.46 12.35
N ILE A 91 -2.97 5.09 12.23
CA ILE A 91 -3.98 5.86 11.47
C ILE A 91 -4.52 7.04 12.29
N LEU A 92 -4.32 7.03 13.61
CA LEU A 92 -4.75 8.09 14.54
C LEU A 92 -3.65 9.14 14.79
N ASP A 93 -2.47 8.99 14.19
CA ASP A 93 -1.41 10.01 14.24
C ASP A 93 -1.83 11.24 13.40
N PRO A 94 -1.88 12.46 13.97
CA PRO A 94 -2.16 13.68 13.21
C PRO A 94 -1.13 14.00 12.11
N ASN A 95 0.02 13.32 12.09
CA ASN A 95 1.03 13.41 11.03
C ASN A 95 0.89 12.32 9.96
N PHE A 96 -0.01 11.34 10.11
CA PHE A 96 -0.18 10.21 9.19
C PHE A 96 -0.23 10.66 7.72
N GLU A 97 -1.02 11.70 7.42
CA GLU A 97 -1.16 12.27 6.07
C GLU A 97 0.15 12.80 5.44
N LYS A 98 1.15 13.17 6.25
CA LYS A 98 2.48 13.63 5.78
C LYS A 98 3.36 12.48 5.32
N TYR A 99 3.13 11.29 5.85
CA TYR A 99 3.83 10.06 5.47
C TYR A 99 3.10 9.32 4.33
N LEU A 100 1.87 9.71 3.98
CA LEU A 100 1.06 9.00 2.99
C LEU A 100 1.57 9.16 1.55
N PRO A 101 1.30 8.15 0.69
CA PRO A 101 1.62 8.21 -0.73
C PRO A 101 1.00 9.38 -1.50
N ILE A 102 1.75 9.83 -2.51
CA ILE A 102 1.13 10.06 -3.82
C ILE A 102 0.92 8.68 -4.45
N ILE A 103 -0.33 8.33 -4.71
CA ILE A 103 -0.72 7.14 -5.47
C ILE A 103 -0.33 7.40 -6.94
N PRO A 104 0.41 6.50 -7.61
CA PRO A 104 0.97 6.79 -8.94
C PRO A 104 -0.09 6.73 -10.05
N SER A 105 0.27 7.21 -11.25
CA SER A 105 -0.64 7.37 -12.40
C SER A 105 -1.47 6.12 -12.73
N GLU A 106 -0.86 4.94 -12.63
CA GLU A 106 -1.37 3.68 -13.15
C GLU A 106 -2.43 2.99 -12.26
N VAL A 107 -2.62 3.45 -11.02
CA VAL A 107 -3.51 2.81 -10.04
C VAL A 107 -4.93 3.35 -10.16
N GLY A 108 -5.75 2.72 -11.01
CA GLY A 108 -7.16 3.12 -11.21
C GLY A 108 -8.08 2.84 -10.02
N TYR A 109 -7.74 1.89 -9.15
CA TYR A 109 -8.50 1.54 -7.95
C TYR A 109 -7.64 0.88 -6.87
N VAL A 110 -8.17 0.80 -5.64
CA VAL A 110 -7.59 0.05 -4.51
C VAL A 110 -8.65 -0.86 -3.89
N ASN A 111 -8.33 -2.14 -3.73
CA ASN A 111 -9.20 -3.10 -3.05
C ASN A 111 -8.97 -3.12 -1.54
N PHE A 112 -10.07 -3.16 -0.78
CA PHE A 112 -10.10 -3.31 0.66
C PHE A 112 -10.98 -4.50 1.03
N THR A 113 -10.55 -5.30 2.00
CA THR A 113 -11.32 -6.42 2.55
C THR A 113 -11.82 -6.04 3.93
N TRP A 114 -13.09 -6.37 4.22
CA TRP A 114 -13.65 -6.18 5.57
C TRP A 114 -14.56 -7.32 6.00
N LYS A 115 -14.76 -7.43 7.32
CA LYS A 115 -15.71 -8.36 7.97
C LYS A 115 -16.22 -7.73 9.26
N SER A 116 -17.46 -8.03 9.66
CA SER A 116 -18.00 -7.71 10.99
C SER A 116 -17.81 -8.84 11.99
N GLY A 117 -17.48 -10.05 11.52
CA GLY A 117 -17.62 -11.28 12.30
C GLY A 117 -19.08 -11.61 12.62
N ASP A 118 -19.29 -12.52 13.56
CA ASP A 118 -20.60 -13.05 13.94
C ASP A 118 -21.20 -12.41 15.20
N ASN A 119 -20.37 -11.90 16.12
CA ASN A 119 -20.76 -11.39 17.43
C ASN A 119 -21.41 -10.00 17.34
N LYS A 120 -20.69 -9.01 16.81
CA LYS A 120 -21.14 -7.60 16.79
C LYS A 120 -21.61 -7.21 15.38
N LYS A 121 -22.70 -6.43 15.30
CA LYS A 121 -23.25 -5.91 14.04
C LYS A 121 -22.83 -4.45 13.87
N TYR A 122 -22.13 -4.18 12.77
CA TYR A 122 -21.64 -2.85 12.40
C TYR A 122 -22.25 -2.38 11.08
N TYR A 123 -22.43 -1.06 11.00
CA TYR A 123 -22.91 -0.32 9.84
C TYR A 123 -21.83 0.67 9.42
N TYR A 124 -21.81 1.03 8.14
CA TYR A 124 -20.83 1.94 7.57
C TYR A 124 -21.51 3.09 6.84
N HIS A 125 -20.81 4.23 6.77
CA HIS A 125 -21.21 5.40 6.01
C HIS A 125 -19.98 6.09 5.43
N PHE A 126 -19.87 6.09 4.10
CA PHE A 126 -18.95 6.94 3.35
C PHE A 126 -19.53 8.36 3.32
N ASP A 127 -19.19 9.15 4.34
CA ASP A 127 -19.74 10.50 4.56
C ASP A 127 -18.99 11.59 3.78
N ARG A 128 -17.80 11.28 3.27
CA ARG A 128 -17.03 12.15 2.38
C ARG A 128 -16.33 11.35 1.29
N LEU A 129 -16.57 11.73 0.04
CA LEU A 129 -15.88 11.24 -1.15
C LEU A 129 -15.75 12.45 -2.07
N GLN A 130 -14.59 13.11 -2.03
CA GLN A 130 -14.39 14.43 -2.65
C GLN A 130 -12.98 14.56 -3.21
N SER A 131 -12.85 15.14 -4.41
CA SER A 131 -11.58 15.65 -4.93
C SER A 131 -11.46 17.15 -4.68
N PHE A 132 -10.23 17.66 -4.56
CA PHE A 132 -9.94 19.10 -4.52
C PHE A 132 -9.40 19.62 -5.87
N ASN A 133 -9.30 18.76 -6.89
CA ASN A 133 -8.73 19.06 -8.21
C ASN A 133 -9.52 18.31 -9.29
N GLU A 134 -10.81 18.66 -9.47
CA GLU A 134 -11.75 17.90 -10.30
C GLU A 134 -11.38 17.83 -11.79
N ASP A 135 -10.61 18.81 -12.27
CA ASP A 135 -10.06 18.87 -13.64
C ASP A 135 -8.99 17.79 -13.92
N ILE A 136 -8.34 17.28 -12.85
CA ILE A 136 -7.28 16.26 -12.88
C ILE A 136 -7.84 14.90 -12.46
N LEU A 137 -8.63 14.87 -11.39
CA LEU A 137 -9.18 13.68 -10.75
C LEU A 137 -10.61 13.98 -10.28
N HIS A 138 -11.61 13.29 -10.80
CA HIS A 138 -12.99 13.43 -10.32
C HIS A 138 -13.15 12.84 -8.91
N ALA A 139 -14.28 13.10 -8.26
CA ALA A 139 -14.55 12.57 -6.91
C ALA A 139 -14.42 11.03 -6.88
N PRO A 140 -13.73 10.45 -5.87
CA PRO A 140 -13.54 9.01 -5.77
C PRO A 140 -14.87 8.28 -5.56
N THR A 141 -15.02 7.10 -6.15
CA THR A 141 -16.24 6.28 -6.02
C THR A 141 -15.93 4.95 -5.34
N VAL A 142 -16.96 4.23 -4.91
CA VAL A 142 -16.83 2.95 -4.21
C VAL A 142 -17.73 1.89 -4.84
N SER A 143 -17.29 0.62 -4.85
CA SER A 143 -18.04 -0.52 -5.40
C SER A 143 -19.24 -0.97 -4.53
N LEU A 144 -19.83 -0.04 -3.78
CA LEU A 144 -20.86 -0.24 -2.76
C LEU A 144 -21.77 0.99 -2.68
N GLU A 145 -22.96 0.82 -2.11
CA GLU A 145 -23.78 1.95 -1.67
C GLU A 145 -23.04 2.77 -0.59
N ARG A 146 -23.26 4.10 -0.54
CA ARG A 146 -22.58 5.00 0.42
C ARG A 146 -22.88 4.67 1.89
N ARG A 147 -23.97 3.96 2.17
CA ARG A 147 -24.34 3.47 3.51
C ARG A 147 -24.71 2.00 3.42
N GLY A 148 -24.48 1.25 4.48
CA GLY A 148 -24.90 -0.14 4.52
C GLY A 148 -24.47 -0.87 5.79
N ARG A 149 -24.62 -2.19 5.77
CA ARG A 149 -24.19 -3.09 6.85
C ARG A 149 -22.89 -3.79 6.47
N ILE A 150 -21.92 -3.84 7.38
CA ILE A 150 -20.67 -4.59 7.17
C ILE A 150 -21.01 -6.11 7.20
N PRO A 151 -20.54 -6.90 6.21
CA PRO A 151 -20.86 -8.33 6.11
C PRO A 151 -20.11 -9.17 7.15
N ARG A 152 -20.70 -10.30 7.57
CA ARG A 152 -20.12 -11.17 8.61
C ARG A 152 -18.81 -11.85 8.17
N LYS A 153 -18.83 -12.43 6.98
CA LYS A 153 -17.66 -13.03 6.30
C LYS A 153 -16.86 -11.94 5.58
N PRO A 154 -15.56 -12.16 5.31
CA PRO A 154 -14.77 -11.29 4.45
C PRO A 154 -15.48 -10.98 3.13
N LYS A 155 -15.55 -9.69 2.78
CA LYS A 155 -15.97 -9.21 1.47
C LYS A 155 -14.99 -8.12 1.00
N VAL A 156 -14.60 -8.18 -0.26
CA VAL A 156 -13.83 -7.13 -0.92
C VAL A 156 -14.77 -5.99 -1.36
N PHE A 157 -14.28 -4.75 -1.28
CA PHE A 157 -14.81 -3.61 -2.00
C PHE A 157 -13.67 -2.79 -2.61
N SER A 158 -13.95 -2.12 -3.72
CA SER A 158 -12.97 -1.29 -4.44
C SER A 158 -13.27 0.19 -4.23
N VAL A 159 -12.23 0.99 -4.03
CA VAL A 159 -12.27 2.45 -4.15
C VAL A 159 -11.68 2.81 -5.51
N PHE A 160 -12.44 3.47 -6.38
CA PHE A 160 -11.99 3.90 -7.70
C PHE A 160 -11.48 5.33 -7.67
N LEU A 161 -10.41 5.60 -8.42
CA LEU A 161 -9.70 6.88 -8.47
C LEU A 161 -9.71 7.44 -9.92
N PRO A 162 -10.87 7.94 -10.40
CA PRO A 162 -11.07 8.34 -11.79
C PRO A 162 -10.29 9.61 -12.16
N CYS A 163 -9.16 9.46 -12.84
CA CYS A 163 -8.47 10.57 -13.50
C CYS A 163 -9.32 11.11 -14.67
N SER A 164 -9.36 12.44 -14.80
CA SER A 164 -10.00 13.17 -15.90
C SER A 164 -9.40 12.81 -17.27
N GLY A 165 -8.08 12.55 -17.30
CA GLY A 165 -7.34 12.14 -18.50
C GLY A 165 -6.98 13.28 -19.46
N ASN A 166 -7.58 14.46 -19.28
CA ASN A 166 -7.29 15.67 -20.05
C ASN A 166 -6.10 16.50 -19.52
N VAL A 167 -5.67 16.25 -18.27
CA VAL A 167 -4.63 17.04 -17.59
C VAL A 167 -3.70 16.11 -16.81
N SER A 168 -2.39 16.23 -17.07
CA SER A 168 -1.35 15.61 -16.23
C SER A 168 -1.10 16.41 -14.96
N GLY A 169 -1.06 15.77 -13.79
CA GLY A 169 -0.79 16.46 -12.52
C GLY A 169 -1.05 15.62 -11.27
N ILE A 170 -0.87 16.23 -10.08
CA ILE A 170 -1.12 15.58 -8.79
C ILE A 170 -2.36 16.18 -8.15
N ALA A 171 -3.46 15.44 -8.19
CA ALA A 171 -4.68 15.77 -7.47
C ALA A 171 -4.58 15.41 -5.98
N SER A 172 -5.31 16.15 -5.14
CA SER A 172 -5.58 15.79 -3.75
C SER A 172 -7.05 15.42 -3.58
N PHE A 173 -7.36 14.43 -2.75
CA PHE A 173 -8.73 14.00 -2.47
C PHE A 173 -8.90 13.58 -1.00
N THR A 174 -10.14 13.39 -0.55
CA THR A 174 -10.45 12.91 0.80
C THR A 174 -11.52 11.83 0.79
N ILE A 175 -11.26 10.78 1.57
CA ILE A 175 -12.21 9.74 1.94
C ILE A 175 -12.58 9.92 3.42
N GLY A 176 -13.88 9.87 3.71
CA GLY A 176 -14.48 9.83 5.03
C GLY A 176 -15.23 8.51 5.22
N LEU A 177 -14.87 7.72 6.22
CA LEU A 177 -15.53 6.46 6.56
C LEU A 177 -15.92 6.43 8.05
N LEU A 178 -17.20 6.65 8.32
CA LEU A 178 -17.82 6.42 9.62
C LEU A 178 -18.23 4.94 9.76
N ILE A 179 -17.97 4.35 10.92
CA ILE A 179 -18.46 3.00 11.26
C ILE A 179 -19.20 3.09 12.60
N GLU A 180 -20.39 2.49 12.64
CA GLU A 180 -21.29 2.56 13.79
C GLU A 180 -21.71 1.16 14.24
N SER A 181 -21.89 1.00 15.55
CA SER A 181 -22.55 -0.17 16.13
C SER A 181 -24.05 -0.18 15.82
N ARG A 182 -24.72 -1.33 15.97
CA ARG A 182 -26.20 -1.46 15.89
C ARG A 182 -26.98 -0.42 16.74
N LYS A 183 -26.37 0.20 17.75
CA LYS A 183 -26.99 1.23 18.60
C LYS A 183 -26.80 2.67 18.08
N GLY A 184 -26.24 2.87 16.88
CA GLY A 184 -25.92 4.20 16.36
C GLY A 184 -24.75 4.90 17.08
N LYS A 185 -24.01 4.18 17.94
CA LYS A 185 -22.77 4.70 18.54
C LYS A 185 -21.60 4.48 17.57
N PRO A 186 -20.85 5.54 17.19
CA PRO A 186 -19.63 5.43 16.40
C PRO A 186 -18.56 4.53 17.04
N LEU A 187 -17.76 3.91 16.19
CA LEU A 187 -16.57 3.16 16.58
C LEU A 187 -15.47 4.16 17.00
N PRO A 188 -14.77 3.95 18.14
CA PRO A 188 -13.66 4.80 18.54
C PRO A 188 -12.59 4.92 17.44
N GLY A 189 -12.15 6.14 17.16
CA GLY A 189 -11.26 6.44 16.04
C GLY A 189 -11.94 6.66 14.69
N THR A 190 -13.28 6.57 14.60
CA THR A 190 -14.05 6.90 13.39
C THR A 190 -14.90 8.17 13.60
N PRO A 191 -15.22 8.96 12.55
CA PRO A 191 -14.97 8.71 11.13
C PRO A 191 -13.48 8.79 10.76
N LEU A 192 -12.99 7.78 10.04
CA LEU A 192 -11.66 7.80 9.45
C LEU A 192 -11.64 8.95 8.42
N ARG A 193 -10.72 9.90 8.60
CA ARG A 193 -10.47 10.99 7.65
C ARG A 193 -9.11 10.75 7.02
N LEU A 194 -9.11 10.50 5.71
CA LEU A 194 -7.88 10.25 4.96
C LEU A 194 -7.81 11.24 3.80
N ARG A 195 -6.94 12.26 3.91
CA ARG A 195 -6.50 13.05 2.77
C ARG A 195 -5.38 12.30 2.05
N LEU A 196 -5.57 12.08 0.76
CA LEU A 196 -4.70 11.31 -0.10
C LEU A 196 -4.35 12.12 -1.34
N ARG A 197 -3.27 11.74 -2.02
CA ARG A 197 -2.82 12.37 -3.27
C ARG A 197 -2.76 11.31 -4.37
N LYS A 198 -3.11 11.70 -5.60
CA LYS A 198 -3.11 10.83 -6.78
C LYS A 198 -2.46 11.59 -7.92
N GLU A 199 -1.41 11.01 -8.49
CA GLU A 199 -0.88 11.41 -9.78
C GLU A 199 -1.83 10.92 -10.88
N CYS A 200 -2.09 11.77 -11.87
CA CYS A 200 -2.80 11.44 -13.09
C CYS A 200 -1.92 11.85 -14.27
N ALA A 201 -1.88 11.02 -15.30
CA ALA A 201 -1.23 11.30 -16.57
C ALA A 201 -2.30 11.50 -17.65
N GLU A 202 -2.01 12.41 -18.57
CA GLU A 202 -2.77 12.62 -19.79
C GLU A 202 -2.71 11.37 -20.69
N ARG A 203 -3.80 11.10 -21.42
CA ARG A 203 -3.82 10.03 -22.44
C ARG A 203 -3.11 10.50 -23.71
N THR A 204 -1.79 10.50 -23.70
CA THR A 204 -0.96 10.76 -24.89
C THR A 204 -1.11 9.63 -25.92
N TRP A 205 -2.19 9.71 -26.72
CA TRP A 205 -2.49 8.79 -27.83
C TRP A 205 -1.59 9.11 -29.05
N THR A 206 -0.28 8.96 -28.87
CA THR A 206 0.73 9.12 -29.92
C THR A 206 0.79 7.88 -30.80
N VAL A 207 -0.20 7.71 -31.67
CA VAL A 207 -0.10 6.79 -32.82
C VAL A 207 1.12 7.23 -33.66
N PRO A 208 2.07 6.34 -33.99
CA PRO A 208 3.16 6.63 -34.92
C PRO A 208 2.65 6.72 -36.38
N GLY A 209 1.82 7.73 -36.65
CA GLY A 209 1.22 8.02 -37.95
C GLY A 209 -0.09 7.28 -38.25
N ASP A 210 -1.17 8.04 -38.44
CA ASP A 210 -1.71 8.18 -39.80
C ASP A 210 -2.41 9.55 -39.95
N ARG A 211 -2.90 9.88 -41.15
CA ARG A 211 -3.49 11.17 -41.52
C ARG A 211 -5.02 11.16 -41.38
N THR A 212 -5.56 12.29 -40.94
CA THR A 212 -6.90 12.82 -41.30
C THR A 212 -8.11 11.88 -41.27
N MET A 213 -8.94 11.98 -40.22
CA MET A 213 -10.39 12.23 -40.31
C MET A 213 -10.90 12.55 -38.88
N THR A 214 -11.52 13.71 -38.64
CA THR A 214 -12.93 14.08 -38.91
C THR A 214 -13.90 13.43 -37.91
N SER A 215 -14.74 14.27 -37.30
CA SER A 215 -15.64 13.99 -36.18
C SER A 215 -16.59 12.79 -36.35
N ALA A 216 -16.71 11.94 -35.33
CA ALA A 216 -17.76 10.93 -35.21
C ALA A 216 -19.09 11.52 -34.64
N PRO A 217 -20.26 11.21 -35.23
CA PRO A 217 -21.57 11.49 -34.62
C PRO A 217 -21.95 10.49 -33.50
N SER A 218 -22.97 10.85 -32.71
CA SER A 218 -23.56 10.03 -31.65
C SER A 218 -24.42 8.85 -32.19
N PRO A 219 -24.66 7.80 -31.38
CA PRO A 219 -25.32 6.58 -31.84
C PRO A 219 -26.84 6.71 -31.98
N SER A 220 -27.41 5.90 -32.88
CA SER A 220 -28.85 5.60 -32.95
C SER A 220 -29.08 4.09 -32.88
N SER A 221 -30.29 3.68 -32.54
CA SER A 221 -30.62 2.34 -32.03
C SER A 221 -31.16 1.36 -33.07
N SER A 222 -30.90 0.06 -32.87
CA SER A 222 -31.92 -1.00 -33.02
C SER A 222 -31.43 -2.39 -32.55
N SER A 223 -32.41 -3.29 -32.44
CA SER A 223 -32.41 -4.75 -32.20
C SER A 223 -31.30 -5.58 -32.89
N VAL A 224 -30.98 -6.83 -32.49
CA VAL A 224 -31.89 -7.98 -32.22
C VAL A 224 -31.35 -8.92 -31.13
N ALA A 225 -32.25 -9.67 -30.45
CA ALA A 225 -31.91 -10.65 -29.42
C ALA A 225 -32.09 -12.13 -29.87
N SER A 226 -31.08 -12.96 -29.59
CA SER A 226 -31.09 -14.45 -29.58
C SER A 226 -29.70 -14.94 -29.13
N ARG A 227 -29.50 -16.06 -28.42
CA ARG A 227 -30.39 -17.07 -27.80
C ARG A 227 -29.65 -17.67 -26.58
N LEU A 228 -30.39 -18.31 -25.67
CA LEU A 228 -29.78 -19.03 -24.53
C LEU A 228 -29.18 -20.38 -24.94
N SER A 229 -27.98 -20.68 -24.44
CA SER A 229 -27.41 -22.02 -24.26
C SER A 229 -26.28 -21.92 -23.23
N GLY A 230 -26.31 -22.74 -22.18
CA GLY A 230 -25.38 -22.63 -21.05
C GLY A 230 -24.20 -23.60 -21.16
N PHE A 231 -23.00 -23.14 -20.81
CA PHE A 231 -21.84 -23.98 -20.51
C PHE A 231 -21.09 -23.44 -19.28
N LEU A 232 -20.57 -24.35 -18.46
CA LEU A 232 -19.73 -24.05 -17.29
C LEU A 232 -18.26 -24.27 -17.68
N GLY A 233 -17.47 -23.20 -17.75
CA GLY A 233 -16.03 -23.26 -18.08
C GLY A 233 -15.42 -21.86 -18.20
N SER A 234 -14.14 -21.73 -17.78
CA SER A 234 -13.42 -20.47 -17.56
C SER A 234 -13.60 -19.36 -18.62
N HIS A 235 -13.87 -18.14 -18.13
CA HIS A 235 -14.03 -16.93 -18.95
C HIS A 235 -12.70 -16.38 -19.51
N HIS A 236 -12.22 -16.96 -20.61
CA HIS A 236 -11.18 -16.35 -21.45
C HIS A 236 -11.78 -15.88 -22.78
N GLY A 237 -12.05 -14.59 -22.89
CA GLY A 237 -12.38 -13.92 -24.15
C GLY A 237 -11.15 -13.17 -24.65
N PRO A 238 -10.45 -13.64 -25.70
CA PRO A 238 -9.34 -12.91 -26.27
C PRO A 238 -9.86 -11.69 -27.02
N ASP A 239 -9.55 -10.50 -26.51
CA ASP A 239 -9.61 -9.27 -27.29
C ASP A 239 -8.23 -9.11 -27.97
N PRO A 240 -8.12 -9.40 -29.28
CA PRO A 240 -6.83 -9.52 -29.96
C PRO A 240 -6.17 -8.16 -30.26
N GLU A 241 -6.75 -7.07 -29.77
CA GLU A 241 -6.16 -5.73 -29.76
C GLU A 241 -5.62 -5.41 -28.36
N CYS A 242 -6.41 -5.66 -27.32
CA CYS A 242 -6.01 -5.55 -25.92
C CYS A 242 -4.80 -6.42 -25.58
N ASP A 243 -4.82 -7.71 -25.91
CA ASP A 243 -3.73 -8.66 -25.60
C ASP A 243 -2.39 -8.23 -26.20
N LYS A 244 -2.39 -7.56 -27.37
CA LYS A 244 -1.18 -7.01 -27.99
C LYS A 244 -0.58 -5.82 -27.21
N THR A 245 -1.39 -5.13 -26.41
CA THR A 245 -0.90 -4.04 -25.57
C THR A 245 -0.23 -4.54 -24.29
N CYS A 246 -0.71 -5.66 -23.74
CA CYS A 246 -0.24 -6.28 -22.50
C CYS A 246 1.17 -6.84 -22.67
N ALA A 247 2.13 -6.28 -21.92
CA ALA A 247 3.53 -6.68 -21.97
C ALA A 247 3.87 -7.76 -20.93
N ASN A 248 5.08 -8.32 -21.05
CA ASN A 248 5.71 -9.20 -20.05
C ASN A 248 4.89 -10.45 -19.66
N GLY A 249 4.01 -10.93 -20.54
CA GLY A 249 3.17 -12.11 -20.29
C GLY A 249 1.88 -11.85 -19.50
N GLY A 250 1.52 -10.58 -19.26
CA GLY A 250 0.16 -10.24 -18.82
C GLY A 250 -0.89 -10.58 -19.88
N TRP A 251 -2.12 -10.89 -19.46
CA TRP A 251 -3.24 -11.29 -20.33
C TRP A 251 -4.43 -10.35 -20.16
N CYS A 252 -5.21 -10.10 -21.21
CA CYS A 252 -6.38 -9.25 -21.13
C CYS A 252 -7.59 -9.94 -20.45
N ASN A 253 -8.42 -9.18 -19.74
CA ASN A 253 -9.74 -9.63 -19.28
C ASN A 253 -10.87 -9.09 -20.20
N TYR A 254 -12.11 -9.54 -19.95
CA TYR A 254 -13.29 -9.14 -20.72
C TYR A 254 -13.63 -7.64 -20.62
N ASP A 255 -13.12 -6.91 -19.60
CA ASP A 255 -13.28 -5.45 -19.45
C ASP A 255 -12.22 -4.65 -20.23
N LYS A 256 -11.39 -5.32 -21.05
CA LYS A 256 -10.23 -4.76 -21.75
C LYS A 256 -9.11 -4.24 -20.82
N ILE A 257 -8.91 -4.90 -19.67
CA ILE A 257 -7.88 -4.57 -18.68
C ILE A 257 -6.83 -5.69 -18.61
N CYS A 258 -5.56 -5.36 -18.87
CA CYS A 258 -4.45 -6.29 -18.69
C CYS A 258 -4.31 -6.73 -17.22
N GLN A 259 -4.39 -8.03 -17.00
CA GLN A 259 -4.01 -8.70 -15.76
C GLN A 259 -2.52 -9.01 -15.81
N CYS A 260 -1.75 -8.52 -14.84
CA CYS A 260 -0.30 -8.65 -14.86
C CYS A 260 0.18 -9.89 -14.11
N VAL A 261 1.17 -10.57 -14.68
CA VAL A 261 1.93 -11.60 -13.99
C VAL A 261 2.73 -11.01 -12.81
N GLU A 262 3.09 -11.87 -11.86
CA GLU A 262 3.83 -11.47 -10.67
C GLU A 262 5.12 -10.70 -11.00
N GLY A 263 5.36 -9.61 -10.29
CA GLY A 263 6.52 -8.74 -10.51
C GLY A 263 6.31 -7.62 -11.55
N TYR A 264 5.15 -7.55 -12.22
CA TYR A 264 4.84 -6.49 -13.18
C TYR A 264 3.52 -5.77 -12.83
N MET A 265 3.42 -4.49 -13.21
CA MET A 265 2.23 -3.67 -12.99
C MET A 265 1.98 -2.63 -14.10
N GLY A 266 0.89 -1.90 -13.93
CA GLY A 266 0.42 -0.82 -14.81
C GLY A 266 -0.58 -1.30 -15.85
N GLN A 267 -1.30 -0.37 -16.48
CA GLN A 267 -2.39 -0.63 -17.44
C GLN A 267 -2.04 -1.64 -18.54
N HIS A 268 -0.77 -1.73 -18.91
CA HIS A 268 -0.24 -2.62 -19.95
C HIS A 268 0.88 -3.56 -19.44
N CYS A 269 1.01 -3.75 -18.12
CA CYS A 269 2.00 -4.64 -17.49
C CYS A 269 3.49 -4.36 -17.85
N ARG A 270 3.79 -3.15 -18.32
CA ARG A 270 5.14 -2.73 -18.75
C ARG A 270 6.07 -2.40 -17.58
N THR A 271 5.52 -2.05 -16.42
CA THR A 271 6.29 -1.49 -15.31
C THR A 271 6.73 -2.60 -14.36
N ALA A 272 8.03 -2.91 -14.32
CA ALA A 272 8.61 -3.88 -13.39
C ALA A 272 8.58 -3.38 -11.92
N LEU A 273 8.35 -4.32 -11.02
CA LEU A 273 8.36 -4.17 -9.56
C LEU A 273 9.71 -4.61 -9.00
N CYS A 274 10.48 -3.65 -8.48
CA CYS A 274 11.69 -3.91 -7.70
C CYS A 274 11.40 -3.53 -6.25
N TYR A 275 11.53 -4.49 -5.34
CA TYR A 275 11.54 -4.23 -3.91
C TYR A 275 12.75 -4.90 -3.23
N PRO A 276 13.49 -4.20 -2.35
CA PRO A 276 13.51 -2.74 -2.18
C PRO A 276 13.62 -1.95 -3.49
N VAL A 277 13.10 -0.72 -3.49
CA VAL A 277 13.15 0.14 -4.68
C VAL A 277 14.59 0.60 -4.90
N CYS A 278 15.01 0.57 -6.17
CA CYS A 278 16.30 1.05 -6.63
C CYS A 278 16.57 2.49 -6.14
N MET A 279 17.58 2.62 -5.27
CA MET A 279 18.03 3.85 -4.66
C MET A 279 18.88 4.68 -5.65
N ASN A 280 19.25 5.90 -5.26
CA ASN A 280 20.24 6.74 -5.96
C ASN A 280 20.01 6.94 -7.47
N GLY A 281 18.77 6.84 -7.95
CA GLY A 281 18.42 6.97 -9.37
C GLY A 281 18.46 5.67 -10.19
N GLY A 282 18.62 4.52 -9.54
CA GLY A 282 18.50 3.21 -10.20
C GLY A 282 17.16 2.98 -10.86
N THR A 283 17.16 2.29 -12.01
CA THR A 283 15.96 1.94 -12.77
C THR A 283 15.67 0.46 -12.63
N CYS A 284 14.40 0.11 -12.39
CA CYS A 284 13.97 -1.28 -12.31
C CYS A 284 13.87 -1.88 -13.72
N SER A 285 14.78 -2.78 -14.11
CA SER A 285 14.87 -3.34 -15.45
C SER A 285 14.02 -4.60 -15.62
N SER A 286 13.87 -5.37 -14.55
CA SER A 286 13.06 -6.60 -14.46
C SER A 286 12.68 -6.83 -12.98
N PRO A 287 11.73 -7.71 -12.66
CA PRO A 287 11.28 -7.92 -11.28
C PRO A 287 12.44 -8.16 -10.32
N GLY A 288 12.46 -7.41 -9.21
CA GLY A 288 13.55 -7.45 -8.22
C GLY A 288 14.92 -6.89 -8.66
N THR A 289 15.13 -6.56 -9.95
CA THR A 289 16.45 -6.26 -10.53
C THR A 289 16.65 -4.77 -10.82
N CYS A 290 17.64 -4.15 -10.16
CA CYS A 290 17.97 -2.75 -10.34
C CYS A 290 19.17 -2.53 -11.27
N SER A 291 19.00 -1.68 -12.29
CA SER A 291 20.07 -1.13 -13.12
C SER A 291 20.55 0.19 -12.51
N CYS A 292 21.80 0.22 -12.04
CA CYS A 292 22.35 1.36 -11.29
C CYS A 292 23.05 2.40 -12.18
N PRO A 293 22.91 3.71 -11.90
CA PRO A 293 23.63 4.76 -12.61
C PRO A 293 25.11 4.81 -12.20
N SER A 294 25.95 5.32 -13.09
CA SER A 294 27.41 5.39 -12.92
C SER A 294 27.83 6.12 -11.65
N GLY A 295 28.47 5.39 -10.73
CA GLY A 295 28.83 5.87 -9.39
C GLY A 295 28.08 5.16 -8.25
N PHE A 296 27.20 4.21 -8.56
CA PHE A 296 26.44 3.42 -7.57
C PHE A 296 26.47 1.92 -7.88
N GLN A 297 26.31 1.11 -6.82
CA GLN A 297 26.40 -0.35 -6.83
C GLN A 297 25.50 -0.96 -5.74
N GLY A 298 25.42 -2.29 -5.69
CA GLY A 298 24.56 -3.03 -4.77
C GLY A 298 23.25 -3.48 -5.44
N HIS A 299 22.51 -4.37 -4.79
CA HIS A 299 21.35 -5.06 -5.38
C HIS A 299 20.18 -4.09 -5.65
N HIS A 300 20.14 -2.99 -4.91
CA HIS A 300 19.19 -1.89 -5.02
C HIS A 300 19.89 -0.54 -5.24
N CYS A 301 21.12 -0.53 -5.75
CA CYS A 301 21.93 0.68 -5.94
C CYS A 301 22.21 1.48 -4.66
N GLU A 302 22.21 0.79 -3.51
CA GLU A 302 22.35 1.33 -2.17
C GLU A 302 23.77 1.81 -1.82
N GLY A 303 24.80 1.23 -2.47
CA GLY A 303 26.20 1.54 -2.21
C GLY A 303 26.81 2.55 -3.20
N GLY A 304 27.77 3.34 -2.72
CA GLY A 304 28.55 4.22 -3.57
C GLY A 304 29.70 3.51 -4.29
N ILE A 305 30.10 4.06 -5.45
CA ILE A 305 31.41 3.82 -6.07
C ILE A 305 32.18 5.14 -6.04
N CYS A 306 33.36 5.12 -5.43
CA CYS A 306 34.24 6.29 -5.31
C CYS A 306 35.42 6.09 -6.25
N LYS A 307 35.69 7.06 -7.12
CA LYS A 307 36.80 7.05 -8.08
C LYS A 307 38.15 6.97 -7.37
N GLU A 308 38.26 7.66 -6.24
CA GLU A 308 39.39 7.53 -5.31
C GLU A 308 38.97 6.76 -4.06
N LYS A 309 39.84 5.88 -3.57
CA LYS A 309 39.54 5.07 -2.39
C LYS A 309 39.49 5.94 -1.14
N CYS A 310 38.47 5.73 -0.32
CA CYS A 310 38.44 6.13 1.08
C CYS A 310 39.62 5.50 1.83
N LEU A 311 40.25 6.27 2.71
CA LEU A 311 41.40 5.87 3.52
C LEU A 311 40.96 5.56 4.95
N ASN A 312 41.89 5.07 5.79
CA ASN A 312 41.71 4.89 7.23
C ASN A 312 40.46 4.09 7.65
N GLY A 313 39.99 3.16 6.80
CA GLY A 313 38.80 2.34 7.04
C GLY A 313 37.46 2.96 6.67
N GLY A 314 37.44 4.12 6.00
CA GLY A 314 36.22 4.75 5.49
C GLY A 314 35.52 3.93 4.41
N LYS A 315 34.19 4.07 4.33
CA LYS A 315 33.34 3.35 3.38
C LYS A 315 32.77 4.29 2.32
N CYS A 316 32.75 3.87 1.06
CA CYS A 316 32.08 4.65 0.02
C CYS A 316 30.55 4.43 0.10
N ILE A 317 29.81 5.43 0.57
CA ILE A 317 28.35 5.33 0.79
C ILE A 317 27.52 5.91 -0.36
N GLN A 318 28.07 6.87 -1.11
CA GLN A 318 27.48 7.42 -2.33
C GLN A 318 28.61 7.68 -3.33
N LYS A 319 28.28 8.00 -4.59
CA LYS A 319 29.27 8.37 -5.60
C LYS A 319 30.26 9.41 -5.05
N ASP A 320 31.54 9.06 -5.04
CA ASP A 320 32.65 9.91 -4.58
C ASP A 320 32.51 10.46 -3.14
N THR A 321 31.68 9.82 -2.29
CA THR A 321 31.41 10.24 -0.89
C THR A 321 31.79 9.15 0.11
N CYS A 322 32.74 9.46 1.00
CA CYS A 322 33.22 8.56 2.05
C CYS A 322 32.54 8.82 3.41
N GLU A 323 32.00 7.76 4.04
CA GLU A 323 31.69 7.70 5.46
C GLU A 323 32.97 7.41 6.25
N CYS A 324 33.34 8.29 7.18
CA CYS A 324 34.58 8.18 7.95
C CYS A 324 34.36 7.53 9.33
N PRO A 325 35.27 6.65 9.78
CA PRO A 325 35.23 6.12 11.15
C PRO A 325 35.44 7.24 12.17
N ARG A 326 34.93 7.04 13.40
CA ARG A 326 35.13 7.99 14.50
C ARG A 326 36.62 8.29 14.69
N GLY A 327 36.96 9.57 14.72
CA GLY A 327 38.35 10.04 14.80
C GLY A 327 38.97 10.41 13.45
N PHE A 328 38.32 10.17 12.31
CA PHE A 328 38.81 10.55 10.98
C PHE A 328 37.84 11.51 10.25
N TYR A 329 38.39 12.35 9.38
CA TYR A 329 37.66 13.32 8.56
C TYR A 329 38.44 13.67 7.27
N GLY A 330 37.86 14.52 6.41
CA GLY A 330 38.35 14.80 5.05
C GLY A 330 37.50 14.09 4.00
N LEU A 331 37.69 14.44 2.72
CA LEU A 331 36.84 13.93 1.62
C LEU A 331 37.00 12.41 1.41
N ARG A 332 38.14 11.88 1.86
CA ARG A 332 38.55 10.48 1.79
C ARG A 332 38.95 9.94 3.16
N CYS A 333 38.57 10.60 4.26
CA CYS A 333 38.95 10.24 5.63
C CYS A 333 40.48 10.29 5.90
N GLU A 334 41.18 11.14 5.15
CA GLU A 334 42.63 11.30 5.12
C GLU A 334 43.22 11.97 6.37
N PHE A 335 42.43 12.77 7.09
CA PHE A 335 42.85 13.47 8.31
C PHE A 335 42.31 12.78 9.57
N TRP A 336 42.99 12.98 10.70
CA TRP A 336 42.55 12.48 12.01
C TRP A 336 42.32 13.62 12.99
N ILE A 337 41.31 13.47 13.85
CA ILE A 337 40.97 14.42 14.90
C ILE A 337 42.04 14.31 15.99
N ARG A 338 42.93 15.31 16.05
CA ARG A 338 43.81 15.50 17.22
C ARG A 338 42.97 15.99 18.40
N ILE A 339 42.51 15.05 19.22
CA ILE A 339 42.10 15.36 20.58
C ILE A 339 43.35 15.87 21.31
N LEU A 340 43.41 17.17 21.57
CA LEU A 340 44.37 17.70 22.53
C LEU A 340 43.93 17.25 23.91
N SER A 341 44.55 16.19 24.41
CA SER A 341 44.45 15.83 25.83
C SER A 341 45.11 16.94 26.65
N THR A 342 44.32 17.89 27.14
CA THR A 342 44.73 18.82 28.19
C THR A 342 45.09 17.99 29.41
N SER A 343 46.38 17.80 29.63
CA SER A 343 46.91 16.91 30.66
C SER A 343 46.88 17.59 32.02
N VAL A 344 46.00 17.08 32.90
CA VAL A 344 45.90 17.37 34.35
C VAL A 344 45.60 18.84 34.67
#